data_AF-A0A958N2N7-F1
#
_entry.id   AF-A0A958N2N7-F1
#
_cell.length_a   1.000
_cell.length_b   1.000
_cell.length_c   1.000
_cell.angle_alpha   90.00
_cell.angle_beta   90.00
_cell.angle_gamma   90.00
#
_symmetry.space_group_name_H-M   'P 1'
#
loop_
_entity.id
_entity.type
_entity.pdbx_description
1 polymer ?
#
loop_
_entity_poly.entity_id
_entity_poly.type
_entity_poly.pdbx_seq_one_letter_code
_entity_poly.pdbx_strand_id
1 'polypeptide(L)'
;MKFLTVIFLSVFFSLLAQSESKEVKLLSSQLNFIDQPVELNEESIGAWVSQLKVHVNTSMLDPQGRMQSVLTEKGKLTDEEAHLISYYVEVKPLQGTKRVYLALFYSRQHMNKTLIKSSLYQDGGLNFEAGNVPKGNELFLYESIIAARGLNLRGSKITAMFTESQRQGRLLYKEEQAFKENILSNLNARHTNEDYFIIGFNVTGFSLDTLGHEVAHSLYDTLPGYRNVINNFWMNKVSEVDKEVIRQRLSGIYSTEEVIIDEFQAYLLQPKVPAPQSEMLHDFVGKYMSALIVDLKANNLPLPIIAKSCNSVL
;
A
#
# COMPACT_ATOMS: atom_id res chain seq x y z
N MET A 1 -46.26 -36.46 58.86
CA MET A 1 -46.46 -35.86 57.52
C MET A 1 -45.35 -34.85 57.30
N LYS A 2 -44.56 -35.07 56.25
CA LYS A 2 -43.25 -34.46 55.99
C LYS A 2 -43.37 -33.42 54.87
N PHE A 3 -42.71 -32.29 55.10
CA PHE A 3 -42.07 -31.37 54.13
C PHE A 3 -42.92 -30.75 53.00
N LEU A 4 -43.24 -29.47 53.17
CA LEU A 4 -43.46 -28.50 52.09
C LEU A 4 -42.26 -27.55 52.13
N THR A 5 -41.32 -27.66 51.19
CA THR A 5 -40.18 -26.74 51.12
C THR A 5 -39.69 -26.61 49.67
N VAL A 6 -39.61 -25.35 49.24
CA VAL A 6 -38.87 -24.79 48.09
C VAL A 6 -39.31 -25.20 46.68
N ILE A 7 -40.17 -24.38 46.07
CA ILE A 7 -40.13 -24.11 44.62
C ILE A 7 -40.29 -22.60 44.43
N PHE A 8 -39.22 -21.84 44.65
CA PHE A 8 -39.16 -20.42 44.29
C PHE A 8 -37.71 -19.99 44.10
N LEU A 9 -36.94 -20.67 43.24
CA LEU A 9 -35.57 -20.24 42.95
C LEU A 9 -35.04 -20.68 41.57
N SER A 10 -35.87 -20.68 40.53
CA SER A 10 -35.42 -21.04 39.17
C SER A 10 -35.74 -20.03 38.07
N VAL A 11 -36.33 -18.86 38.39
CA VAL A 11 -36.68 -17.83 37.38
C VAL A 11 -35.66 -16.68 37.31
N PHE A 12 -34.69 -16.61 38.23
CA PHE A 12 -33.70 -15.52 38.25
C PHE A 12 -32.36 -15.81 37.57
N PHE A 13 -32.14 -17.03 37.05
CA PHE A 13 -30.88 -17.40 36.39
C PHE A 13 -30.91 -17.33 34.85
N SER A 14 -32.04 -16.98 34.24
CA SER A 14 -32.19 -16.91 32.78
C SER A 14 -32.08 -15.49 32.20
N LEU A 15 -31.74 -14.50 33.03
CA LEU A 15 -31.48 -13.12 32.63
C LEU A 15 -29.99 -12.75 32.74
N LEU A 16 -29.10 -13.75 32.60
CA LEU A 16 -27.80 -13.50 32.01
C LEU A 16 -28.06 -13.20 30.53
N ALA A 17 -28.40 -11.94 30.26
CA ALA A 17 -28.35 -11.38 28.92
C ALA A 17 -27.00 -11.79 28.34
N GLN A 18 -27.03 -12.70 27.36
CA GLN A 18 -25.94 -12.83 26.41
C GLN A 18 -25.84 -11.44 25.79
N SER A 19 -24.98 -10.60 26.35
CA SER A 19 -24.49 -9.45 25.63
C SER A 19 -23.70 -10.05 24.49
N GLU A 20 -24.37 -10.24 23.36
CA GLU A 20 -23.70 -10.48 22.10
C GLU A 20 -22.67 -9.36 21.99
N SER A 21 -21.40 -9.72 22.19
CA SER A 21 -20.33 -8.75 22.17
C SER A 21 -20.39 -8.10 20.81
N LYS A 22 -20.77 -6.82 20.74
CA LYS A 22 -20.81 -6.10 19.47
C LYS A 22 -19.42 -6.16 18.87
N GLU A 23 -19.33 -6.90 17.77
CA GLU A 23 -18.09 -7.04 17.04
C GLU A 23 -17.72 -5.67 16.46
N VAL A 24 -16.47 -5.25 16.65
CA VAL A 24 -15.95 -4.01 16.07
C VAL A 24 -15.75 -4.23 14.57
N LYS A 25 -16.64 -3.65 13.76
CA LYS A 25 -16.62 -3.77 12.27
C LYS A 25 -15.98 -2.57 11.60
N LEU A 26 -15.21 -2.75 10.53
CA LEU A 26 -14.76 -1.61 9.72
C LEU A 26 -15.96 -0.87 9.14
N LEU A 27 -15.93 0.45 9.24
CA LEU A 27 -16.98 1.33 8.71
C LEU A 27 -16.59 1.77 7.30
N SER A 28 -17.55 1.85 6.38
CA SER A 28 -17.31 2.39 5.04
C SER A 28 -16.76 3.82 5.07
N SER A 29 -17.10 4.61 6.09
CA SER A 29 -16.55 5.96 6.30
C SER A 29 -15.04 5.99 6.58
N GLN A 30 -14.43 4.86 6.90
CA GLN A 30 -12.97 4.72 7.06
C GLN A 30 -12.27 4.44 5.71
N LEU A 31 -13.02 4.22 4.63
CA LEU A 31 -12.49 3.88 3.30
C LEU A 31 -13.09 4.83 2.27
N ASN A 32 -12.36 5.89 1.95
CA ASN A 32 -12.87 6.96 1.11
C ASN A 32 -12.21 6.95 -0.26
N PHE A 33 -13.01 6.83 -1.31
CA PHE A 33 -12.59 7.14 -2.66
C PHE A 33 -12.94 8.60 -2.96
N ILE A 34 -11.95 9.41 -3.32
CA ILE A 34 -12.12 10.84 -3.59
C ILE A 34 -11.80 11.09 -5.06
N ASP A 35 -12.81 11.53 -5.81
CA ASP A 35 -12.72 11.75 -7.26
C ASP A 35 -11.74 12.84 -7.67
N GLN A 36 -11.49 13.80 -6.79
CA GLN A 36 -10.59 14.90 -7.07
C GLN A 36 -9.15 14.37 -7.18
N PRO A 37 -8.49 14.55 -8.35
CA PRO A 37 -7.12 14.10 -8.51
C PRO A 37 -6.18 14.89 -7.60
N VAL A 38 -5.11 14.25 -7.16
CA VAL A 38 -4.03 14.91 -6.43
C VAL A 38 -2.85 15.19 -7.36
N GLU A 39 -2.27 16.39 -7.26
CA GLU A 39 -1.07 16.72 -8.00
C GLU A 39 0.13 15.92 -7.50
N LEU A 40 0.94 15.42 -8.42
CA LEU A 40 2.19 14.72 -8.15
C LEU A 40 3.29 15.74 -7.79
N ASN A 41 3.14 16.42 -6.66
CA ASN A 41 4.14 17.31 -6.09
C ASN A 41 4.16 17.25 -4.56
N GLU A 42 5.32 17.60 -3.98
CA GLU A 42 5.56 17.56 -2.54
C GLU A 42 4.53 18.36 -1.73
N GLU A 43 4.12 19.53 -2.22
CA GLU A 43 3.19 20.42 -1.53
C GLU A 43 1.79 19.80 -1.43
N SER A 44 1.24 19.35 -2.55
CA SER A 44 -0.11 18.77 -2.62
C SER A 44 -0.21 17.46 -1.85
N ILE A 45 0.79 16.58 -2.00
CA ILE A 45 0.83 15.32 -1.26
C ILE A 45 1.04 15.57 0.23
N GLY A 46 1.99 16.46 0.59
CA GLY A 46 2.25 16.80 2.00
C GLY A 46 1.04 17.41 2.69
N ALA A 47 0.31 18.29 2.01
CA ALA A 47 -0.94 18.85 2.50
C ALA A 47 -2.00 17.77 2.73
N TRP A 48 -2.17 16.85 1.77
CA TRP A 48 -3.11 15.74 1.90
C TRP A 48 -2.76 14.80 3.06
N VAL A 49 -1.49 14.41 3.18
CA VAL A 49 -0.98 13.59 4.30
C VAL A 49 -1.25 14.27 5.64
N SER A 50 -1.02 15.58 5.72
CA SER A 50 -1.22 16.36 6.95
C SER A 50 -2.70 16.45 7.32
N GLN A 51 -3.58 16.71 6.35
CA GLN A 51 -5.03 16.76 6.54
C GLN A 51 -5.55 15.42 7.05
N LEU A 52 -5.16 14.32 6.41
CA LEU A 52 -5.59 12.99 6.82
C LEU A 52 -5.11 12.64 8.23
N LYS A 53 -3.84 12.96 8.55
CA LYS A 53 -3.30 12.74 9.89
C LYS A 53 -4.11 13.46 10.96
N VAL A 54 -4.47 14.72 10.71
CA VAL A 54 -5.30 15.52 11.62
C VAL A 54 -6.68 14.89 11.74
N HIS A 55 -7.33 14.56 10.61
CA HIS A 55 -8.66 13.97 10.60
C HIS A 55 -8.73 12.68 11.44
N VAL A 56 -7.81 11.73 11.19
CA VAL A 56 -7.80 10.45 11.91
C VAL A 56 -7.50 10.67 13.40
N ASN A 57 -6.52 11.50 13.75
CA ASN A 57 -6.21 11.78 15.15
C ASN A 57 -7.37 12.45 15.89
N THR A 58 -8.03 13.42 15.29
CA THR A 58 -9.22 14.05 15.88
C THR A 58 -10.35 13.04 16.07
N SER A 59 -10.59 12.16 15.09
CA SER A 59 -11.63 11.13 15.20
C SER A 59 -11.35 10.10 16.30
N MET A 60 -10.08 9.77 16.53
CA MET A 60 -9.66 8.84 17.58
C MET A 60 -9.73 9.48 18.98
N LEU A 61 -9.48 10.78 19.09
CA LEU A 61 -9.49 11.52 20.35
C LEU A 61 -10.87 12.10 20.72
N ASP A 62 -11.86 12.00 19.84
CA ASP A 62 -13.21 12.47 20.10
C ASP A 62 -13.81 11.73 21.31
N PRO A 63 -14.19 12.44 22.41
CA PRO A 63 -14.83 11.82 23.57
C PRO A 63 -16.19 11.18 23.26
N GLN A 64 -16.84 11.60 22.18
CA GLN A 64 -18.06 10.98 21.65
C GLN A 64 -17.76 10.01 20.50
N GLY A 65 -16.48 9.87 20.16
CA GLY A 65 -15.98 9.04 19.08
C GLY A 65 -16.09 7.56 19.38
N ARG A 66 -15.91 6.79 18.30
CA ARG A 66 -16.03 5.34 18.31
C ARG A 66 -15.10 4.66 19.33
N MET A 67 -13.86 5.13 19.44
CA MET A 67 -12.89 4.56 20.40
C MET A 67 -13.41 4.67 21.83
N GLN A 68 -13.87 5.87 22.22
CA GLN A 68 -14.41 6.11 23.56
C GLN A 68 -15.71 5.33 23.79
N SER A 69 -16.57 5.21 22.78
CA SER A 69 -17.79 4.39 22.86
C SER A 69 -17.46 2.93 23.17
N VAL A 70 -16.51 2.33 22.44
CA VAL A 70 -16.13 0.92 22.66
C VAL A 70 -15.41 0.74 23.99
N LEU A 71 -14.53 1.66 24.38
CA LEU A 71 -13.88 1.65 25.70
C LEU A 71 -14.89 1.77 26.84
N THR A 72 -15.92 2.60 26.69
CA THR A 72 -16.98 2.76 27.70
C THR A 72 -17.83 1.48 27.82
N GLU A 73 -18.11 0.82 26.70
CA GLU A 73 -18.90 -0.42 26.68
C GLU A 73 -18.11 -1.63 27.21
N LYS A 74 -16.82 -1.76 26.86
CA LYS A 74 -16.02 -2.97 27.15
C LYS A 74 -14.99 -2.80 28.27
N GLY A 75 -14.72 -1.58 28.72
CA GLY A 75 -13.68 -1.23 29.70
C GLY A 75 -12.24 -1.33 29.16
N LYS A 76 -11.99 -2.14 28.13
CA LYS A 76 -10.70 -2.27 27.44
C LYS A 76 -10.90 -2.63 25.97
N LEU A 77 -9.96 -2.22 25.13
CA LEU A 77 -9.86 -2.66 23.75
C LEU A 77 -8.86 -3.81 23.66
N THR A 78 -9.16 -4.80 22.83
CA THR A 78 -8.14 -5.72 22.31
C THR A 78 -7.27 -5.02 21.27
N ASP A 79 -6.08 -5.56 20.99
CA ASP A 79 -5.18 -5.02 19.97
C ASP A 79 -5.84 -5.01 18.57
N GLU A 80 -6.64 -6.03 18.25
CA GLU A 80 -7.40 -6.10 17.00
C GLU A 80 -8.44 -4.97 16.92
N GLU A 81 -9.19 -4.72 18.00
CA GLU A 81 -10.21 -3.66 18.00
C GLU A 81 -9.58 -2.27 17.89
N ALA A 82 -8.49 -2.01 18.61
CA ALA A 82 -7.74 -0.77 18.49
C ALA A 82 -7.19 -0.58 17.06
N HIS A 83 -6.71 -1.67 16.46
CA HIS A 83 -6.25 -1.68 15.08
C HIS A 83 -7.35 -1.34 14.07
N LEU A 84 -8.54 -1.94 14.19
CA LEU A 84 -9.67 -1.71 13.28
C LEU A 84 -10.31 -0.33 13.48
N ILE A 85 -10.31 0.20 14.70
CA ILE A 85 -10.82 1.55 14.98
C ILE A 85 -9.92 2.62 14.35
N SER A 86 -8.61 2.38 14.32
CA SER A 86 -7.64 3.31 13.71
C SER A 86 -7.42 3.08 12.21
N TYR A 87 -8.02 2.04 11.62
CA TYR A 87 -7.92 1.78 10.19
C TYR A 87 -8.57 2.92 9.40
N TYR A 88 -7.81 3.51 8.48
CA TYR A 88 -8.33 4.55 7.60
C TYR A 88 -7.54 4.59 6.29
N VAL A 89 -8.26 4.73 5.17
CA VAL A 89 -7.70 4.79 3.81
C VAL A 89 -8.41 5.86 3.00
N GLU A 90 -7.62 6.70 2.32
CA GLU A 90 -8.13 7.57 1.25
C GLU A 90 -7.48 7.22 -0.08
N VAL A 91 -8.27 7.14 -1.14
CA VAL A 91 -7.80 6.86 -2.49
C VAL A 91 -8.14 8.01 -3.41
N LYS A 92 -7.13 8.55 -4.11
CA LYS A 92 -7.28 9.62 -5.10
C LYS A 92 -6.64 9.24 -6.43
N PRO A 93 -7.22 9.64 -7.58
CA PRO A 93 -6.51 9.59 -8.85
C PRO A 93 -5.25 10.45 -8.80
N LEU A 94 -4.20 10.02 -9.48
CA LEU A 94 -2.97 10.81 -9.63
C LEU A 94 -3.05 11.70 -10.87
N GLN A 95 -2.94 13.01 -10.68
CA GLN A 95 -3.01 13.98 -11.78
C GLN A 95 -1.91 13.76 -12.82
N GLY A 96 -2.25 13.93 -14.09
CA GLY A 96 -1.30 13.79 -15.20
C GLY A 96 -0.97 12.34 -15.58
N THR A 97 -1.50 11.37 -14.84
CA THR A 97 -1.37 9.93 -15.16
C THR A 97 -2.74 9.36 -15.53
N LYS A 98 -2.76 8.36 -16.42
CA LYS A 98 -3.99 7.64 -16.74
C LYS A 98 -4.06 6.41 -15.86
N ARG A 99 -5.14 6.28 -15.08
CA ARG A 99 -5.48 5.07 -14.33
C ARG A 99 -4.45 4.69 -13.26
N VAL A 100 -3.77 5.67 -12.67
CA VAL A 100 -2.95 5.47 -11.47
C VAL A 100 -3.64 6.14 -10.29
N TYR A 101 -3.71 5.42 -9.19
CA TYR A 101 -4.38 5.83 -7.95
C TYR A 101 -3.38 5.79 -6.81
N LEU A 102 -3.42 6.82 -5.98
CA LEU A 102 -2.69 6.89 -4.72
C LEU A 102 -3.64 6.46 -3.60
N ALA A 103 -3.29 5.40 -2.88
CA ALA A 103 -4.00 4.91 -1.70
C ALA A 103 -3.19 5.21 -0.44
N LEU A 104 -3.67 6.17 0.33
CA LEU A 104 -3.04 6.64 1.54
C LEU A 104 -3.67 6.00 2.78
N PHE A 105 -2.90 5.14 3.42
CA PHE A 105 -3.27 4.45 4.65
C PHE A 105 -2.79 5.25 5.86
N TYR A 106 -3.54 5.22 6.97
CA TYR A 106 -3.09 5.90 8.18
C TYR A 106 -1.75 5.31 8.72
N SER A 107 -1.65 3.98 8.82
CA SER A 107 -0.44 3.30 9.29
C SER A 107 0.14 2.31 8.27
N ARG A 108 1.44 2.03 8.40
CA ARG A 108 2.13 0.99 7.60
C ARG A 108 1.49 -0.37 7.78
N GLN A 109 1.10 -0.72 9.01
CA GLN A 109 0.46 -1.99 9.30
C GLN A 109 -0.89 -2.11 8.57
N HIS A 110 -1.68 -1.03 8.50
CA HIS A 110 -2.94 -1.01 7.75
C HIS A 110 -2.71 -1.24 6.26
N MET A 111 -1.74 -0.53 5.68
CA MET A 111 -1.33 -0.71 4.28
C MET A 111 -0.94 -2.16 4.01
N ASN A 112 0.00 -2.68 4.79
CA ASN A 112 0.59 -3.98 4.52
C ASN A 112 -0.39 -5.12 4.75
N LYS A 113 -1.21 -5.08 5.80
CA LYS A 113 -2.30 -6.06 5.96
C LYS A 113 -3.32 -6.00 4.82
N THR A 114 -3.53 -4.85 4.21
CA THR A 114 -4.49 -4.70 3.09
C THR A 114 -3.91 -5.17 1.76
N LEU A 115 -2.62 -4.92 1.51
CA LEU A 115 -2.04 -4.96 0.17
C LEU A 115 -0.95 -6.01 -0.03
N ILE A 116 -0.30 -6.50 1.02
CA ILE A 116 0.90 -7.35 0.86
C ILE A 116 0.60 -8.69 0.18
N LYS A 117 -0.56 -9.31 0.43
CA LYS A 117 -0.92 -10.57 -0.26
C LYS A 117 -1.09 -10.34 -1.75
N SER A 118 -1.62 -9.18 -2.14
CA SER A 118 -1.73 -8.79 -3.56
C SER A 118 -0.35 -8.56 -4.17
N SER A 119 0.58 -7.95 -3.42
CA SER A 119 1.97 -7.78 -3.86
C SER A 119 2.68 -9.11 -4.07
N LEU A 120 2.63 -10.00 -3.08
CA LEU A 120 3.21 -11.34 -3.21
C LEU A 120 2.55 -12.16 -4.32
N TYR A 121 1.24 -11.99 -4.54
CA TYR A 121 0.54 -12.61 -5.67
C TYR A 121 1.00 -12.03 -7.02
N GLN A 122 1.31 -10.74 -7.10
CA GLN A 122 1.75 -10.08 -8.32
C GLN A 122 3.20 -10.45 -8.68
N ASP A 123 4.11 -10.29 -7.71
CA ASP A 123 5.55 -10.25 -7.95
C ASP A 123 6.28 -11.47 -7.39
N GLY A 124 5.61 -12.24 -6.54
CA GLY A 124 6.26 -13.31 -5.77
C GLY A 124 7.04 -12.75 -4.59
N GLY A 125 7.99 -13.53 -4.10
CA GLY A 125 8.90 -13.17 -3.03
C GLY A 125 9.83 -14.33 -2.67
N LEU A 126 10.63 -14.17 -1.62
CA LEU A 126 11.51 -15.23 -1.17
C LEU A 126 10.70 -16.47 -0.79
N ASN A 127 10.91 -17.58 -1.52
CA ASN A 127 10.13 -18.82 -1.40
C ASN A 127 8.63 -18.67 -1.70
N PHE A 128 8.24 -17.62 -2.44
CA PHE A 128 6.86 -17.39 -2.84
C PHE A 128 6.78 -17.13 -4.35
N GLU A 129 6.11 -18.02 -5.07
CA GLU A 129 5.94 -17.87 -6.52
C GLU A 129 4.75 -16.94 -6.83
N ALA A 130 4.95 -16.02 -7.77
CA ALA A 130 3.90 -15.13 -8.27
C ALA A 130 2.68 -15.94 -8.77
N GLY A 131 1.48 -15.41 -8.55
CA GLY A 131 0.21 -16.05 -8.91
C GLY A 131 -0.32 -17.03 -7.85
N ASN A 132 0.43 -17.30 -6.78
CA ASN A 132 -0.07 -18.07 -5.63
C ASN A 132 -0.62 -17.14 -4.55
N VAL A 133 -1.64 -17.61 -3.80
CA VAL A 133 -2.20 -16.85 -2.66
C VAL A 133 -1.52 -17.29 -1.36
N PRO A 134 -0.93 -16.35 -0.58
CA PRO A 134 -0.34 -16.69 0.71
C PRO A 134 -1.39 -17.31 1.66
N LYS A 135 -0.99 -18.34 2.40
CA LYS A 135 -1.84 -19.06 3.36
C LYS A 135 -2.21 -18.22 4.56
N GLY A 136 -1.41 -17.21 4.90
CA GLY A 136 -1.68 -16.26 5.98
C GLY A 136 -0.85 -16.48 7.25
N ASN A 137 -0.08 -17.56 7.33
CA ASN A 137 0.72 -17.94 8.50
C ASN A 137 2.19 -18.15 8.18
N GLU A 138 2.62 -17.83 6.96
CA GLU A 138 4.01 -17.90 6.56
C GLU A 138 4.82 -16.81 7.29
N LEU A 139 5.96 -17.18 7.87
CA LEU A 139 6.89 -16.23 8.49
C LEU A 139 7.25 -15.10 7.52
N PHE A 140 7.50 -15.45 6.26
CA PHE A 140 7.83 -14.47 5.22
C PHE A 140 6.71 -13.47 4.96
N LEU A 141 5.44 -13.87 5.05
CA LEU A 141 4.31 -12.94 4.94
C LEU A 141 4.35 -11.93 6.10
N TYR A 142 4.60 -12.39 7.32
CA TYR A 142 4.72 -11.53 8.49
C TYR A 142 5.91 -10.56 8.38
N GLU A 143 7.07 -11.04 7.93
CA GLU A 143 8.25 -10.22 7.67
C GLU A 143 7.97 -9.17 6.59
N SER A 144 7.28 -9.56 5.52
CA SER A 144 6.84 -8.66 4.45
C SER A 144 5.87 -7.58 4.98
N ILE A 145 4.97 -7.95 5.91
CA ILE A 145 4.08 -7.00 6.58
C ILE A 145 4.84 -5.96 7.40
N ILE A 146 6.02 -6.31 7.94
CA ILE A 146 6.84 -5.38 8.70
C ILE A 146 7.71 -4.51 7.78
N ALA A 147 8.23 -5.12 6.71
CA ALA A 147 9.28 -4.53 5.89
C ALA A 147 8.77 -3.54 4.83
N ALA A 148 7.62 -3.81 4.19
CA ALA A 148 7.14 -3.02 3.06
C ALA A 148 6.81 -1.57 3.47
N ARG A 149 7.27 -0.61 2.66
CA ARG A 149 7.14 0.84 2.92
C ARG A 149 6.26 1.56 1.89
N GLY A 150 6.21 1.00 0.69
CA GLY A 150 5.33 1.36 -0.41
C GLY A 150 5.01 0.09 -1.19
N LEU A 151 3.92 0.12 -1.96
CA LEU A 151 3.50 -0.99 -2.80
C LEU A 151 2.86 -0.45 -4.07
N ASN A 152 3.34 -0.85 -5.24
CA ASN A 152 2.73 -0.53 -6.53
C ASN A 152 2.05 -1.77 -7.14
N LEU A 153 0.72 -1.73 -7.25
CA LEU A 153 -0.08 -2.91 -7.59
C LEU A 153 -1.02 -2.68 -8.76
N ARG A 154 -1.07 -3.65 -9.66
CA ARG A 154 -2.04 -3.72 -10.76
C ARG A 154 -3.42 -4.13 -10.24
N GLY A 155 -4.46 -3.41 -10.63
CA GLY A 155 -5.85 -3.67 -10.26
C GLY A 155 -6.30 -5.06 -10.68
N SER A 156 -5.87 -5.51 -11.86
CA SER A 156 -6.10 -6.87 -12.36
C SER A 156 -5.51 -7.95 -11.43
N LYS A 157 -4.32 -7.71 -10.87
CA LYS A 157 -3.61 -8.65 -9.98
C LYS A 157 -4.21 -8.67 -8.59
N ILE A 158 -4.61 -7.50 -8.05
CA ILE A 158 -5.37 -7.42 -6.80
C ILE A 158 -6.69 -8.19 -6.93
N THR A 159 -7.44 -7.97 -8.01
CA THR A 159 -8.72 -8.64 -8.26
C THR A 159 -8.56 -10.15 -8.44
N ALA A 160 -7.51 -10.59 -9.16
CA ALA A 160 -7.18 -12.00 -9.31
C ALA A 160 -6.83 -12.65 -7.97
N MET A 161 -6.01 -12.01 -7.14
CA MET A 161 -5.66 -12.49 -5.79
C MET A 161 -6.92 -12.73 -4.96
N PHE A 162 -7.85 -11.76 -4.93
CA PHE A 162 -9.10 -11.91 -4.18
C PHE A 162 -9.99 -13.05 -4.69
N THR A 163 -10.09 -13.19 -6.00
CA THR A 163 -10.87 -14.26 -6.64
C THR A 163 -10.28 -15.62 -6.31
N GLU A 164 -8.96 -15.74 -6.42
CA GLU A 164 -8.23 -16.97 -6.15
C GLU A 164 -8.26 -17.34 -4.66
N SER A 165 -8.14 -16.35 -3.77
CA SER A 165 -8.27 -16.51 -2.32
C SER A 165 -9.62 -17.12 -1.96
N GLN A 166 -10.71 -16.59 -2.55
CA GLN A 166 -12.06 -17.13 -2.37
C GLN A 166 -12.18 -18.55 -2.92
N ARG A 167 -11.64 -18.82 -4.13
CA ARG A 167 -11.67 -20.15 -4.75
C ARG A 167 -10.94 -21.20 -3.90
N GLN A 168 -9.84 -20.83 -3.25
CA GLN A 168 -9.05 -21.70 -2.39
C GLN A 168 -9.58 -21.79 -0.95
N GLY A 169 -10.64 -21.04 -0.58
CA GLY A 169 -11.11 -20.95 0.80
C GLY A 169 -10.09 -20.32 1.75
N ARG A 170 -9.24 -19.41 1.25
CA ARG A 170 -8.26 -18.68 2.05
C ARG A 170 -8.93 -17.53 2.78
N LEU A 171 -8.54 -17.34 4.05
CA LEU A 171 -9.06 -16.25 4.87
C LEU A 171 -8.42 -14.92 4.45
N LEU A 172 -9.28 -13.94 4.24
CA LEU A 172 -8.89 -12.54 4.08
C LEU A 172 -8.87 -11.87 5.45
N TYR A 173 -7.97 -10.91 5.64
CA TYR A 173 -8.05 -9.99 6.75
C TYR A 173 -9.29 -9.09 6.59
N LYS A 174 -9.81 -8.55 7.70
CA LYS A 174 -10.98 -7.66 7.68
C LYS A 174 -10.72 -6.42 6.83
N GLU A 175 -9.50 -5.93 6.87
CA GLU A 175 -8.93 -4.82 6.11
C GLU A 175 -8.96 -5.12 4.60
N GLU A 176 -8.51 -6.31 4.19
CA GLU A 176 -8.53 -6.77 2.80
C GLU A 176 -9.97 -6.84 2.27
N GLN A 177 -10.89 -7.39 3.07
CA GLN A 177 -12.29 -7.49 2.71
C GLN A 177 -12.95 -6.11 2.56
N ALA A 178 -12.75 -5.22 3.54
CA ALA A 178 -13.29 -3.86 3.49
C ALA A 178 -12.75 -3.09 2.28
N PHE A 179 -11.46 -3.22 1.97
CA PHE A 179 -10.85 -2.58 0.80
C PHE A 179 -11.41 -3.11 -0.52
N LYS A 180 -11.61 -4.43 -0.65
CA LYS A 180 -12.26 -5.05 -1.81
C LYS A 180 -13.66 -4.48 -2.04
N GLU A 181 -14.46 -4.41 -0.99
CA GLU A 181 -15.86 -4.00 -1.04
C GLU A 181 -16.02 -2.50 -1.32
N ASN A 182 -15.22 -1.64 -0.69
CA ASN A 182 -15.44 -0.18 -0.72
C ASN A 182 -14.55 0.57 -1.71
N ILE A 183 -13.35 0.05 -2.02
CA ILE A 183 -12.41 0.71 -2.93
C ILE A 183 -12.32 -0.05 -4.25
N LEU A 184 -11.98 -1.33 -4.20
CA LEU A 184 -11.68 -2.09 -5.42
C LEU A 184 -12.92 -2.24 -6.31
N SER A 185 -14.09 -2.48 -5.71
CA SER A 185 -15.36 -2.58 -6.46
C SER A 185 -15.68 -1.31 -7.24
N ASN A 186 -15.42 -0.13 -6.65
CA ASN A 186 -15.59 1.16 -7.32
C ASN A 186 -14.59 1.38 -8.45
N LEU A 187 -13.32 1.03 -8.24
CA LEU A 187 -12.27 1.15 -9.26
C LEU A 187 -12.51 0.19 -10.44
N ASN A 188 -12.88 -1.06 -10.16
CA ASN A 188 -13.21 -2.05 -11.19
C ASN A 188 -14.40 -1.62 -12.05
N ALA A 189 -15.43 -1.00 -11.44
CA ALA A 189 -16.56 -0.45 -12.20
C ALA A 189 -16.14 0.69 -13.15
N ARG A 190 -15.16 1.51 -12.74
CA ARG A 190 -14.65 2.64 -13.54
C ARG A 190 -13.74 2.20 -14.70
N HIS A 191 -13.00 1.12 -14.53
CA HIS A 191 -12.03 0.61 -15.52
C HIS A 191 -12.49 -0.72 -16.10
N THR A 192 -13.70 -0.73 -16.67
CA THR A 192 -14.23 -1.94 -17.30
C THR A 192 -13.33 -2.32 -18.49
N ASN A 193 -12.76 -3.53 -18.46
CA ASN A 193 -11.80 -4.06 -19.46
C ASN A 193 -10.46 -3.33 -19.54
N GLU A 194 -10.14 -2.49 -18.56
CA GLU A 194 -8.87 -1.77 -18.51
C GLU A 194 -8.16 -2.03 -17.18
N ASP A 195 -6.84 -2.14 -17.21
CA ASP A 195 -6.07 -2.23 -15.98
C ASP A 195 -5.74 -0.83 -15.44
N TYR A 196 -5.53 -0.77 -14.14
CA TYR A 196 -5.16 0.43 -13.40
C TYR A 196 -4.14 0.08 -12.32
N PHE A 197 -3.48 1.09 -11.75
CA PHE A 197 -2.49 0.91 -10.69
C PHE A 197 -2.98 1.55 -9.40
N ILE A 198 -2.72 0.87 -8.28
CA ILE A 198 -2.86 1.42 -6.93
C ILE A 198 -1.48 1.46 -6.30
N ILE A 199 -1.04 2.64 -5.91
CA ILE A 199 0.16 2.87 -5.13
C ILE A 199 -0.24 3.06 -3.67
N GLY A 200 0.10 2.08 -2.83
CA GLY A 200 -0.10 2.12 -1.38
C GLY A 200 1.06 2.82 -0.67
N PHE A 201 0.75 3.76 0.23
CA PHE A 201 1.70 4.38 1.14
C PHE A 201 1.03 4.75 2.46
N ASN A 202 1.82 5.05 3.51
CA ASN A 202 1.28 5.32 4.84
C ASN A 202 1.61 6.72 5.40
N VAL A 203 0.69 7.29 6.17
CA VAL A 203 0.81 8.63 6.79
C VAL A 203 1.87 8.65 7.89
N THR A 204 1.81 7.71 8.85
CA THR A 204 2.67 7.75 10.06
C THR A 204 4.16 7.50 9.82
N GLY A 205 4.55 7.16 8.59
CA GLY A 205 5.93 6.94 8.16
C GLY A 205 6.12 7.40 6.73
N PHE A 206 5.37 8.44 6.33
CA PHE A 206 5.40 8.99 4.99
C PHE A 206 6.82 9.39 4.59
N SER A 207 7.25 8.93 3.42
CA SER A 207 8.45 9.38 2.74
C SER A 207 8.12 9.69 1.28
N LEU A 208 8.49 10.89 0.84
CA LEU A 208 8.40 11.27 -0.57
C LEU A 208 9.28 10.38 -1.44
N ASP A 209 10.36 9.84 -0.90
CA ASP A 209 11.29 8.98 -1.64
C ASP A 209 10.64 7.66 -2.00
N THR A 210 9.99 7.02 -1.01
CA THR A 210 9.20 5.82 -1.26
C THR A 210 8.10 6.11 -2.27
N LEU A 211 7.36 7.22 -2.13
CA LEU A 211 6.32 7.55 -3.10
C LEU A 211 6.88 7.78 -4.51
N GLY A 212 8.00 8.50 -4.64
CA GLY A 212 8.66 8.73 -5.92
C GLY A 212 9.08 7.42 -6.58
N HIS A 213 9.64 6.49 -5.80
CA HIS A 213 10.01 5.14 -6.23
C HIS A 213 8.79 4.34 -6.75
N GLU A 214 7.70 4.26 -5.96
CA GLU A 214 6.49 3.54 -6.39
C GLU A 214 5.81 4.17 -7.62
N VAL A 215 5.84 5.51 -7.73
CA VAL A 215 5.32 6.21 -8.90
C VAL A 215 6.16 5.92 -10.13
N ALA A 216 7.49 5.82 -9.99
CA ALA A 216 8.37 5.48 -11.10
C ALA A 216 8.01 4.13 -11.73
N HIS A 217 7.72 3.10 -10.91
CA HIS A 217 7.22 1.80 -11.39
C HIS A 217 5.92 1.96 -12.19
N SER A 218 4.94 2.68 -11.64
CA SER A 218 3.68 2.97 -12.33
C SER A 218 3.88 3.67 -13.69
N LEU A 219 4.82 4.62 -13.79
CA LEU A 219 5.11 5.31 -15.06
C LEU A 219 5.76 4.37 -16.08
N TYR A 220 6.75 3.58 -15.66
CA TYR A 220 7.38 2.55 -16.48
C TYR A 220 6.35 1.56 -17.03
N ASP A 221 5.36 1.22 -16.21
CA ASP A 221 4.37 0.25 -16.58
C ASP A 221 3.25 0.79 -17.49
N THR A 222 2.78 2.01 -17.21
CA THR A 222 1.59 2.58 -17.85
C THR A 222 1.87 3.44 -19.08
N LEU A 223 3.09 3.93 -19.25
CA LEU A 223 3.46 4.83 -20.34
C LEU A 223 4.49 4.18 -21.27
N PRO A 224 4.08 3.64 -22.45
CA PRO A 224 5.00 2.99 -23.38
C PRO A 224 6.19 3.86 -23.80
N GLY A 225 5.98 5.17 -23.96
CA GLY A 225 7.06 6.12 -24.25
C GLY A 225 8.09 6.22 -23.13
N TYR A 226 7.64 6.20 -21.86
CA TYR A 226 8.51 6.18 -20.69
C TYR A 226 9.33 4.89 -20.65
N ARG A 227 8.66 3.73 -20.76
CA ARG A 227 9.31 2.42 -20.83
C ARG A 227 10.39 2.35 -21.90
N ASN A 228 10.09 2.85 -23.10
CA ASN A 228 11.03 2.85 -24.22
C ASN A 228 12.27 3.72 -23.94
N VAL A 229 12.11 4.89 -23.32
CA VAL A 229 13.25 5.74 -22.94
C VAL A 229 14.10 5.05 -21.88
N ILE A 230 13.49 4.46 -20.84
CA ILE A 230 14.23 3.69 -19.82
C ILE A 230 15.00 2.53 -20.45
N ASN A 231 14.34 1.70 -21.27
CA ASN A 231 14.98 0.55 -21.92
C ASN A 231 16.12 0.97 -22.83
N ASN A 232 15.94 2.03 -23.61
CA ASN A 232 17.01 2.56 -24.47
C ASN A 232 18.18 3.11 -23.64
N PHE A 233 17.90 3.77 -22.51
CA PHE A 233 18.92 4.24 -21.59
C PHE A 233 19.72 3.07 -21.00
N TRP A 234 19.03 2.05 -20.48
CA TRP A 234 19.65 0.82 -19.99
C TRP A 234 20.55 0.21 -21.06
N MET A 235 20.00 -0.05 -22.25
CA MET A 235 20.73 -0.74 -23.31
C MET A 235 21.96 0.03 -23.80
N ASN A 236 21.87 1.34 -23.96
CA ASN A 236 22.86 2.11 -24.71
C ASN A 236 23.73 3.06 -23.86
N LYS A 237 23.34 3.36 -22.62
CA LYS A 237 24.05 4.35 -21.76
C LYS A 237 24.61 3.76 -20.47
N VAL A 238 24.02 2.67 -19.96
CA VAL A 238 24.60 1.94 -18.83
C VAL A 238 25.70 1.01 -19.34
N SER A 239 26.88 1.06 -18.73
CA SER A 239 28.01 0.22 -19.15
C SER A 239 27.76 -1.24 -18.78
N GLU A 240 28.25 -2.19 -19.58
CA GLU A 240 28.09 -3.62 -19.28
C GLU A 240 28.64 -4.03 -17.90
N VAL A 241 29.75 -3.40 -17.47
CA VAL A 241 30.30 -3.59 -16.12
C VAL A 241 29.29 -3.18 -15.04
N ASP A 242 28.59 -2.06 -15.24
CA ASP A 242 27.62 -1.55 -14.27
C ASP A 242 26.33 -2.37 -14.31
N LYS A 243 25.86 -2.77 -15.50
CA LYS A 243 24.72 -3.69 -15.64
C LYS A 243 24.96 -4.97 -14.87
N GLU A 244 26.16 -5.55 -14.97
CA GLU A 244 26.51 -6.76 -14.25
C GLU A 244 26.49 -6.56 -12.73
N VAL A 245 27.06 -5.46 -12.22
CA VAL A 245 27.01 -5.15 -10.77
C VAL A 245 25.56 -4.92 -10.31
N ILE A 246 24.76 -4.19 -11.08
CA ILE A 246 23.35 -3.95 -10.79
C ILE A 246 22.57 -5.27 -10.76
N ARG A 247 22.76 -6.13 -11.77
CA ARG A 247 22.16 -7.48 -11.79
C ARG A 247 22.55 -8.27 -10.55
N GLN A 248 23.83 -8.32 -10.19
CA GLN A 248 24.27 -9.05 -8.99
C GLN A 248 23.63 -8.54 -7.69
N ARG A 249 23.43 -7.22 -7.57
CA ARG A 249 22.77 -6.62 -6.40
C ARG A 249 21.26 -6.91 -6.36
N LEU A 250 20.61 -6.95 -7.53
CA LEU A 250 19.15 -7.10 -7.65
C LEU A 250 18.67 -8.55 -7.83
N SER A 251 19.48 -9.44 -8.39
CA SER A 251 19.08 -10.80 -8.77
C SER A 251 18.80 -11.71 -7.56
N GLY A 252 19.26 -11.33 -6.37
CA GLY A 252 18.90 -12.00 -5.12
C GLY A 252 17.43 -11.81 -4.72
N ILE A 253 16.75 -10.85 -5.34
CA ILE A 253 15.37 -10.44 -5.03
C ILE A 253 14.48 -10.59 -6.27
N TYR A 254 15.00 -10.22 -7.45
CA TYR A 254 14.24 -10.14 -8.69
C TYR A 254 14.72 -11.14 -9.74
N SER A 255 13.79 -11.75 -10.47
CA SER A 255 14.08 -12.92 -11.32
C SER A 255 14.17 -12.64 -12.82
N THR A 256 13.82 -11.42 -13.29
CA THR A 256 13.79 -11.08 -14.72
C THR A 256 14.53 -9.78 -15.01
N GLU A 257 15.10 -9.67 -16.22
CA GLU A 257 15.80 -8.45 -16.67
C GLU A 257 14.86 -7.24 -16.73
N GLU A 258 13.60 -7.42 -17.13
CA GLU A 258 12.63 -6.32 -17.19
C GLU A 258 12.36 -5.72 -15.80
N VAL A 259 12.22 -6.57 -14.77
CA VAL A 259 12.07 -6.11 -13.38
C VAL A 259 13.34 -5.43 -12.89
N ILE A 260 14.52 -5.96 -13.21
CA ILE A 260 15.80 -5.33 -12.85
C ILE A 260 15.90 -3.91 -13.45
N ILE A 261 15.46 -3.71 -14.70
CA ILE A 261 15.45 -2.40 -15.35
C ILE A 261 14.46 -1.44 -14.67
N ASP A 262 13.28 -1.93 -14.30
CA ASP A 262 12.26 -1.14 -13.61
C ASP A 262 12.71 -0.69 -12.20
N GLU A 263 13.30 -1.60 -11.43
CA GLU A 263 13.89 -1.30 -10.13
C GLU A 263 15.06 -0.31 -10.27
N PHE A 264 15.93 -0.53 -11.25
CA PHE A 264 17.05 0.38 -11.54
C PHE A 264 16.57 1.81 -11.77
N GLN A 265 15.55 2.02 -12.63
CA GLN A 265 15.07 3.38 -12.90
C GLN A 265 14.39 3.99 -11.67
N ALA A 266 13.64 3.20 -10.89
CA ALA A 266 12.99 3.66 -9.67
C ALA A 266 14.01 4.11 -8.62
N TYR A 267 15.09 3.35 -8.40
CA TYR A 267 16.19 3.74 -7.52
C TYR A 267 16.97 4.97 -8.01
N LEU A 268 17.20 5.10 -9.32
CA LEU A 268 17.88 6.28 -9.87
C LEU A 268 17.08 7.57 -9.67
N LEU A 269 15.75 7.48 -9.79
CA LEU A 269 14.85 8.64 -9.75
C LEU A 269 14.23 8.86 -8.37
N GLN A 270 14.53 8.01 -7.39
CA GLN A 270 14.14 8.19 -6.02
C GLN A 270 14.80 9.46 -5.44
N PRO A 271 14.04 10.41 -4.84
CA PRO A 271 14.64 11.58 -4.24
C PRO A 271 15.69 11.24 -3.17
N LYS A 272 16.77 12.03 -3.14
CA LYS A 272 17.90 11.80 -2.25
C LYS A 272 17.50 11.95 -0.79
N VAL A 273 17.61 10.87 -0.04
CA VAL A 273 17.85 10.89 1.41
C VAL A 273 19.08 10.02 1.69
N PRO A 274 19.98 10.44 2.61
CA PRO A 274 20.97 9.56 3.20
C PRO A 274 20.24 8.51 4.08
N ALA A 275 19.61 7.53 3.44
CA ALA A 275 18.91 6.43 4.10
C ALA A 275 19.48 5.08 3.60
N PRO A 276 19.57 4.06 4.47
CA PRO A 276 20.20 2.77 4.14
C PRO A 276 19.61 2.05 2.92
N GLN A 277 18.35 2.33 2.56
CA GLN A 277 17.70 1.71 1.40
C GLN A 277 18.12 2.33 0.06
N SER A 278 18.60 3.57 0.07
CA SER A 278 19.24 4.14 -1.12
C SER A 278 20.56 3.44 -1.45
N GLU A 279 21.18 2.74 -0.49
CA GLU A 279 22.51 2.11 -0.65
C GLU A 279 22.56 1.05 -1.74
N MET A 280 21.45 0.39 -2.06
CA MET A 280 21.47 -0.74 -3.00
C MET A 280 22.07 -0.31 -4.35
N LEU A 281 21.63 0.83 -4.89
CA LEU A 281 22.13 1.37 -6.16
C LEU A 281 22.65 2.82 -6.05
N HIS A 282 22.91 3.34 -4.84
CA HIS A 282 23.33 4.74 -4.62
C HIS A 282 24.52 5.17 -5.50
N ASP A 283 25.51 4.28 -5.66
CA ASP A 283 26.73 4.55 -6.43
C ASP A 283 26.43 4.90 -7.90
N PHE A 284 25.30 4.43 -8.43
CA PHE A 284 24.87 4.65 -9.81
C PHE A 284 24.07 5.94 -9.99
N VAL A 285 23.48 6.48 -8.92
CA VAL A 285 22.66 7.71 -8.97
C VAL A 285 23.48 8.88 -9.51
N GLY A 286 24.66 9.12 -8.95
CA GLY A 286 25.55 10.21 -9.40
C GLY A 286 26.08 10.02 -10.84
N LYS A 287 26.12 8.78 -11.33
CA LYS A 287 26.62 8.45 -12.66
C LYS A 287 25.55 8.61 -13.75
N TYR A 288 24.31 8.24 -13.46
CA TYR A 288 23.28 8.04 -14.49
C TYR A 288 22.04 8.93 -14.35
N MET A 289 21.69 9.40 -13.16
CA MET A 289 20.42 10.11 -12.91
C MET A 289 20.26 11.34 -13.81
N SER A 290 21.27 12.22 -13.88
CA SER A 290 21.17 13.45 -14.68
C SER A 290 20.98 13.16 -16.16
N ALA A 291 21.69 12.17 -16.71
CA ALA A 291 21.55 11.77 -18.11
C ALA A 291 20.17 11.18 -18.40
N LEU A 292 19.63 10.39 -17.47
CA LEU A 292 18.28 9.82 -17.58
C LEU A 292 17.20 10.92 -17.56
N ILE A 293 17.32 11.89 -16.64
CA ILE A 293 16.41 13.03 -16.55
C ILE A 293 16.43 13.85 -17.84
N VAL A 294 17.60 14.06 -18.45
CA VAL A 294 17.73 14.75 -19.74
C VAL A 294 16.97 14.00 -20.83
N ASP A 295 17.10 12.68 -20.92
CA ASP A 295 16.38 11.88 -21.92
C ASP A 295 14.86 11.91 -21.70
N LEU A 296 14.39 11.81 -20.46
CA LEU A 296 12.97 11.90 -20.13
C LEU A 296 12.39 13.27 -20.50
N LYS A 297 13.09 14.35 -20.14
CA LYS A 297 12.69 15.73 -20.49
C LYS A 297 12.70 15.98 -22.00
N ALA A 298 13.71 15.48 -22.73
CA ALA A 298 13.78 15.62 -24.18
C ALA A 298 12.61 14.95 -24.92
N ASN A 299 11.98 13.95 -24.29
CA ASN A 299 10.80 13.26 -24.81
C ASN A 299 9.47 13.78 -24.23
N ASN A 300 9.48 14.88 -23.47
CA ASN A 300 8.32 15.44 -22.77
C ASN A 300 7.62 14.43 -21.85
N LEU A 301 8.39 13.56 -21.21
CA LEU A 301 7.87 12.53 -20.30
C LEU A 301 7.83 13.06 -18.86
N PRO A 302 6.85 12.64 -18.05
CA PRO A 302 6.78 13.01 -16.65
C PRO A 302 7.98 12.43 -15.88
N LEU A 303 8.42 13.12 -14.85
CA LEU A 303 9.32 12.59 -13.84
C LEU A 303 8.47 12.13 -12.64
N PRO A 304 8.91 11.11 -11.87
CA PRO A 304 8.32 10.87 -10.55
C PRO A 304 8.52 12.11 -9.66
N ILE A 305 7.89 12.16 -8.48
CA ILE A 305 8.19 13.24 -7.52
C ILE A 305 9.69 13.17 -7.23
N ILE A 306 10.41 14.19 -7.67
CA ILE A 306 11.78 14.44 -7.27
C ILE A 306 11.70 15.63 -6.31
N ALA A 307 12.17 15.44 -5.07
CA ALA A 307 12.22 16.50 -4.07
C ALA A 307 12.92 17.76 -4.65
N LYS A 308 12.42 18.94 -4.29
CA LYS A 308 12.93 20.23 -4.80
C LYS A 308 14.45 20.39 -4.64
N SER A 309 15.06 19.70 -3.67
CA SER A 309 16.50 19.70 -3.40
C SER A 309 17.38 19.12 -4.52
N CYS A 310 16.83 18.40 -5.50
CA CYS A 310 17.58 17.91 -6.66
C CYS A 310 17.67 18.92 -7.81
N ASN A 311 16.82 19.95 -7.84
CA ASN A 311 16.84 20.96 -8.90
C ASN A 311 18.04 21.93 -8.80
N SER A 312 18.78 21.93 -7.68
CA SER A 312 20.00 22.74 -7.54
C SER A 312 21.27 22.04 -8.06
N VAL A 313 21.14 20.80 -8.57
CA VAL A 313 22.25 20.02 -9.14
C VAL A 313 22.08 19.81 -10.66
N LEU A 314 20.96 20.27 -11.22
CA LEU A 314 20.71 20.40 -12.67
C LEU A 314 20.95 21.84 -13.11
#